data_AF-A0A5B6W3S2-F1
#
_entry.id   AF-A0A5B6W3S2-F1
#
_cell.length_a   1.000
_cell.length_b   1.000
_cell.length_c   1.000
_cell.angle_alpha   90.00
_cell.angle_beta   90.00
_cell.angle_gamma   90.00
#
_symmetry.space_group_name_H-M   'P 1'
#
loop_
_entity.id
_entity.type
_entity.pdbx_description
1 polymer ?
#
loop_
_entity_poly.entity_id
_entity_poly.type
_entity_poly.pdbx_seq_one_letter_code
_entity_poly.pdbx_strand_id
1 'polypeptide(L)'
;MTSITSVELNYLVFRYLQESGFTHSAFTLGYEAGINTCSIDGNLIPPGALIRFVQKGLQYLEMEANLSNVSMLILTLAFLFLSDVETDEEFSFLHPLDIITKDVNQLQQLVKERKKNRDKDRDREVEREYEGERGQVIEKKRQEKEKEHDKDRKKELADTDMVTNQEENDSSQA
;
A
#
# COMPACT_ATOMS: atom_id res chain seq x y z
N MET A 1 -28.34 16.16 9.31
CA MET A 1 -27.63 16.10 8.01
C MET A 1 -28.09 17.27 7.17
N THR A 2 -27.17 18.02 6.58
CA THR A 2 -27.50 19.02 5.57
C THR A 2 -27.87 18.28 4.28
N SER A 3 -29.02 18.59 3.69
CA SER A 3 -29.52 17.97 2.46
C SER A 3 -29.41 18.95 1.30
N ILE A 4 -28.90 18.48 0.15
CA ILE A 4 -28.91 19.26 -1.09
C ILE A 4 -30.34 19.31 -1.66
N THR A 5 -30.76 20.49 -2.12
CA THR A 5 -32.05 20.69 -2.79
C THR A 5 -31.94 20.45 -4.30
N SER A 6 -33.06 20.20 -4.96
CA SER A 6 -33.10 20.06 -6.42
C SER A 6 -32.64 21.32 -7.15
N VAL A 7 -32.92 22.51 -6.60
CA VAL A 7 -32.51 23.80 -7.17
C VAL A 7 -30.99 23.93 -7.17
N GLU A 8 -30.35 23.62 -6.04
CA GLU A 8 -28.89 23.65 -5.92
C GLU A 8 -28.21 22.62 -6.84
N LEU A 9 -28.76 21.40 -6.91
CA LEU A 9 -28.22 20.37 -7.79
C LEU A 9 -28.37 20.76 -9.27
N ASN A 10 -29.54 21.24 -9.67
CA ASN A 10 -29.79 21.70 -11.04
C ASN A 10 -28.85 22.83 -11.43
N TYR A 11 -28.57 23.76 -10.50
CA TYR A 11 -27.62 24.83 -10.73
C TYR A 11 -26.19 24.31 -10.94
N LEU A 12 -25.74 23.34 -10.15
CA LEU A 12 -24.45 22.69 -10.32
C LEU A 12 -24.33 21.96 -11.66
N VAL A 13 -25.39 21.26 -12.09
CA VAL A 13 -25.45 20.60 -13.40
C VAL A 13 -25.40 21.63 -14.53
N PHE A 14 -26.20 22.71 -14.43
CA PHE A 14 -26.17 23.81 -15.39
C PHE A 14 -24.77 24.41 -15.54
N ARG A 15 -24.10 24.72 -14.43
CA ARG A 15 -22.73 25.23 -14.41
C ARG A 15 -21.73 24.27 -15.04
N TYR A 16 -21.83 22.98 -14.74
CA TYR A 16 -21.00 21.96 -15.39
C TYR A 16 -21.19 21.92 -16.91
N LEU A 17 -22.43 21.99 -17.39
CA LEU A 17 -22.72 22.01 -18.82
C LEU A 17 -22.15 23.25 -19.51
N GLN A 18 -22.26 24.42 -18.87
CA GLN A 18 -21.63 25.65 -19.37
C GLN A 18 -20.10 25.55 -19.41
N GLU A 19 -19.48 25.12 -18.31
CA GLU A 19 -18.03 25.00 -18.16
C GLU A 19 -17.42 23.96 -19.13
N SER A 20 -18.19 22.92 -19.47
CA SER A 20 -17.79 21.86 -20.41
C SER A 20 -18.06 22.19 -21.88
N GLY A 21 -18.72 23.32 -22.18
CA GLY A 21 -19.04 23.74 -23.55
C GLY A 21 -20.30 23.11 -24.16
N PHE A 22 -21.16 22.46 -23.36
CA PHE A 22 -22.45 21.91 -23.81
C PHE A 22 -23.51 23.00 -23.90
N THR A 23 -23.31 23.98 -24.80
CA THR A 23 -24.10 25.21 -24.91
C THR A 23 -25.60 24.97 -25.08
N HIS A 24 -26.00 24.07 -26.00
CA HIS A 24 -27.40 23.76 -26.24
C HIS A 24 -28.06 23.05 -25.04
N SER A 25 -27.35 22.12 -24.41
CA SER A 25 -27.86 21.42 -23.22
C SER A 25 -28.00 22.36 -22.02
N ALA A 26 -27.01 23.24 -21.80
CA ALA A 26 -27.06 24.26 -20.77
C ALA A 26 -28.22 25.24 -20.99
N PHE A 27 -28.47 25.64 -22.24
CA PHE A 27 -29.60 26.50 -22.59
C PHE A 27 -30.95 25.85 -22.26
N THR A 28 -31.17 24.62 -22.73
CA THR A 28 -32.42 23.89 -22.47
C THR A 28 -32.64 23.66 -20.99
N LEU A 29 -31.61 23.17 -20.27
CA LEU A 29 -31.72 22.94 -18.82
C LEU A 29 -31.92 24.24 -18.05
N GLY A 30 -31.23 25.32 -18.44
CA GLY A 30 -31.36 26.63 -17.80
C GLY A 30 -32.80 27.16 -17.85
N TYR A 31 -33.49 26.93 -18.96
CA TYR A 31 -34.91 27.29 -19.12
C TYR A 31 -35.83 26.32 -18.38
N GLU A 32 -35.65 25.00 -18.55
CA GLU A 32 -36.51 23.97 -17.96
C GLU A 32 -36.43 23.94 -16.43
N ALA A 33 -35.23 24.11 -15.87
CA ALA A 33 -35.00 24.15 -14.43
C ALA A 33 -35.21 25.55 -13.81
N GLY A 34 -35.60 26.57 -14.61
CA GLY A 34 -35.86 27.92 -14.10
C GLY A 34 -34.65 28.58 -13.42
N ILE A 35 -33.44 28.30 -13.90
CA ILE A 35 -32.18 28.77 -13.27
C ILE A 35 -32.11 30.30 -13.21
N ASN A 36 -32.69 30.98 -14.19
CA ASN A 36 -32.82 32.44 -14.22
C ASN A 36 -33.70 33.04 -13.10
N THR A 37 -34.55 32.23 -12.48
CA THR A 37 -35.42 32.64 -11.36
C THR A 37 -34.93 32.16 -10.00
N CYS A 38 -33.84 31.37 -9.96
CA CYS A 38 -33.30 30.87 -8.71
C CYS A 38 -32.53 31.97 -7.96
N SER A 39 -32.56 31.94 -6.62
CA SER A 39 -31.87 32.90 -5.75
C SER A 39 -30.40 32.58 -5.52
N ILE A 40 -29.79 31.75 -6.36
CA ILE A 40 -28.39 31.31 -6.22
C ILE A 40 -27.47 32.31 -6.91
N ASP A 41 -26.52 32.88 -6.16
CA ASP A 41 -25.47 33.71 -6.72
C ASP A 41 -24.38 32.85 -7.37
N GLY A 42 -24.24 32.98 -8.69
CA GLY A 42 -23.26 32.25 -9.47
C GLY A 42 -21.81 32.59 -9.14
N ASN A 43 -21.54 33.76 -8.58
CA ASN A 43 -20.18 34.17 -8.21
C ASN A 43 -19.65 33.40 -6.99
N LEU A 44 -20.55 32.86 -6.16
CA LEU A 44 -20.18 32.06 -5.00
C LEU A 44 -19.78 30.63 -5.39
N ILE A 45 -20.13 30.19 -6.59
CA ILE A 45 -19.89 28.80 -7.03
C ILE A 45 -18.60 28.77 -7.87
N PRO A 46 -17.53 28.14 -7.35
CA PRO A 46 -16.27 28.06 -8.07
C PRO A 46 -16.40 27.19 -9.34
N PRO A 47 -15.53 27.40 -10.34
CA PRO A 47 -15.49 26.53 -11.51
C PRO A 47 -15.16 25.08 -11.09
N GLY A 48 -15.78 24.11 -11.76
CA GLY A 48 -15.60 22.69 -11.47
C GLY A 48 -16.26 22.22 -10.16
N ALA A 49 -17.17 23.00 -9.58
CA ALA A 49 -17.81 22.66 -8.31
C ALA A 49 -18.50 21.28 -8.33
N LEU A 50 -19.27 20.96 -9.38
CA LEU A 50 -19.95 19.66 -9.51
C LEU A 50 -18.94 18.50 -9.53
N ILE A 51 -17.89 18.61 -10.36
CA ILE A 51 -16.85 17.60 -10.47
C ILE A 51 -16.18 17.39 -9.10
N ARG A 52 -15.86 18.48 -8.40
CA ARG A 52 -15.24 18.42 -7.08
C ARG A 52 -16.14 17.73 -6.05
N PHE A 53 -17.45 18.01 -6.06
CA PHE A 53 -18.39 17.33 -5.17
C PHE A 53 -18.51 15.84 -5.49
N VAL A 54 -18.59 15.47 -6.76
CA VAL A 54 -18.61 14.05 -7.18
C VAL A 54 -17.33 13.35 -6.74
N GLN A 55 -16.16 13.94 -6.99
CA GLN A 55 -14.87 13.40 -6.54
C GLN A 55 -14.82 13.22 -5.01
N LYS A 56 -15.30 14.20 -4.25
CA LYS A 56 -15.37 14.10 -2.79
C LYS A 56 -16.36 13.04 -2.32
N GLY A 57 -17.49 12.88 -3.01
CA GLY A 57 -18.45 11.80 -2.75
C GLY A 57 -17.87 10.42 -3.01
N LEU A 58 -17.11 10.25 -4.08
CA LEU A 58 -16.40 8.99 -4.36
C LEU A 58 -15.34 8.69 -3.28
N GLN A 59 -14.56 9.69 -2.86
CA GLN A 59 -13.60 9.56 -1.76
C GLN A 59 -14.30 9.17 -0.44
N TYR A 60 -15.49 9.71 -0.18
CA TYR A 60 -16.27 9.35 1.00
C TYR A 60 -16.71 7.88 0.97
N LEU A 61 -17.25 7.41 -0.17
CA LEU A 61 -17.62 5.99 -0.34
C LEU A 61 -16.40 5.06 -0.26
N GLU A 62 -15.27 5.48 -0.81
CA GLU A 62 -14.00 4.76 -0.72
C GLU A 62 -13.53 4.65 0.74
N MET A 63 -13.67 5.71 1.52
CA MET A 63 -13.37 5.72 2.94
C MET A 63 -14.31 4.80 3.72
N GLU A 64 -15.62 4.84 3.46
CA GLU A 64 -16.60 3.92 4.09
C GLU A 64 -16.33 2.45 3.74
N ALA A 65 -15.85 2.16 2.52
CA ALA A 65 -15.46 0.81 2.13
C ALA A 65 -14.16 0.34 2.82
N ASN A 66 -13.22 1.27 3.04
CA ASN A 66 -11.97 0.97 3.75
C ASN A 66 -12.18 0.83 5.27
N LEU A 67 -13.07 1.63 5.86
CA LEU A 67 -13.47 1.56 7.26
C LEU A 67 -14.57 0.51 7.42
N SER A 68 -14.19 -0.76 7.54
CA SER A 68 -15.17 -1.81 7.85
C SER A 68 -15.88 -1.51 9.19
N ASN A 69 -17.16 -1.90 9.34
CA ASN A 69 -17.91 -1.69 10.60
C ASN A 69 -17.21 -2.31 11.81
N VAL A 70 -16.48 -3.41 11.59
CA VAL A 70 -15.66 -4.07 12.61
C VAL A 70 -14.45 -3.21 12.96
N SER A 71 -13.77 -2.62 11.97
CA SER A 71 -12.69 -1.66 12.20
C SER A 71 -13.18 -0.41 12.94
N MET A 72 -14.37 0.12 12.61
CA MET A 72 -14.96 1.25 13.35
C MET A 72 -15.22 0.89 14.82
N LEU A 73 -15.82 -0.27 15.08
CA LEU A 73 -16.08 -0.76 16.44
C LEU A 73 -14.76 -0.98 17.19
N ILE A 74 -13.76 -1.59 16.55
CA ILE A 74 -12.43 -1.79 17.14
C ILE A 74 -11.77 -0.45 17.43
N LEU A 75 -11.86 0.54 16.55
CA LEU A 75 -11.29 1.87 16.76
C LEU A 75 -11.95 2.60 17.93
N THR A 76 -13.28 2.48 18.06
CA THR A 76 -14.01 3.06 19.21
C THR A 76 -13.69 2.35 20.51
N LEU A 77 -13.56 1.01 20.49
CA LEU A 77 -13.15 0.24 21.66
C LEU A 77 -11.68 0.51 22.02
N ALA A 78 -10.76 0.57 21.07
CA ALA A 78 -9.35 0.90 21.29
C ALA A 78 -9.20 2.31 21.86
N PHE A 79 -9.94 3.28 21.34
CA PHE A 79 -10.01 4.64 21.89
C PHE A 79 -10.50 4.66 23.34
N LEU A 80 -11.41 3.76 23.72
CA LEU A 80 -11.96 3.68 25.08
C LEU A 80 -11.14 2.82 26.05
N PHE A 81 -10.36 1.84 25.59
CA PHE A 81 -9.79 0.76 26.43
C PHE A 81 -8.24 0.67 26.48
N LEU A 82 -7.53 1.72 26.06
CA LEU A 82 -6.06 1.90 26.13
C LEU A 82 -5.23 1.35 24.96
N SER A 83 -4.16 2.13 24.71
CA SER A 83 -2.89 1.88 24.01
C SER A 83 -2.90 1.72 22.50
N ASP A 84 -2.14 2.61 21.86
CA ASP A 84 -1.34 2.46 20.63
C ASP A 84 -1.65 1.23 19.77
N VAL A 85 -2.88 1.16 19.28
CA VAL A 85 -3.19 0.27 18.17
C VAL A 85 -2.71 1.01 16.92
N GLU A 86 -1.46 0.78 16.54
CA GLU A 86 -1.01 0.97 15.17
C GLU A 86 -1.82 0.01 14.31
N THR A 87 -3.04 0.42 13.95
CA THR A 87 -3.74 -0.22 12.86
C THR A 87 -2.99 0.17 11.60
N ASP A 88 -2.16 -0.74 11.11
CA ASP A 88 -1.52 -0.70 9.79
C ASP A 88 -2.59 -0.90 8.69
N GLU A 89 -3.72 -0.19 8.81
CA GLU A 89 -4.83 -0.16 7.87
C GLU A 89 -4.39 0.67 6.66
N GLU A 90 -3.52 0.10 5.85
CA GLU A 90 -3.08 0.73 4.61
C GLU A 90 -4.29 0.91 3.68
N PHE A 91 -4.57 2.17 3.36
CA PHE A 91 -5.74 2.56 2.57
C PHE A 91 -5.68 1.91 1.19
N SER A 92 -6.75 1.20 0.81
CA SER A 92 -6.83 0.55 -0.49
C SER A 92 -7.52 1.48 -1.48
N PHE A 93 -6.74 1.96 -2.45
CA PHE A 93 -7.29 2.76 -3.54
C PHE A 93 -8.24 1.94 -4.41
N LEU A 94 -9.44 2.48 -4.66
CA LEU A 94 -10.47 1.90 -5.51
C LEU A 94 -10.57 2.68 -6.83
N HIS A 95 -10.89 1.98 -7.91
CA HIS A 95 -11.08 2.66 -9.18
C HIS A 95 -12.43 3.42 -9.17
N PRO A 96 -12.52 4.67 -9.65
CA PRO A 96 -13.77 5.45 -9.62
C PRO A 96 -14.96 4.71 -10.21
N LEU A 97 -14.75 3.94 -11.29
CA LEU A 97 -15.81 3.15 -11.93
C LEU A 97 -16.29 2.00 -11.04
N ASP A 98 -15.42 1.40 -10.22
CA ASP A 98 -15.83 0.38 -9.26
C ASP A 98 -16.75 0.98 -8.20
N ILE A 99 -16.40 2.16 -7.69
CA ILE A 99 -17.17 2.87 -6.65
C ILE A 99 -18.59 3.22 -7.15
N ILE A 100 -18.72 3.59 -8.42
CA ILE A 100 -20.01 3.95 -9.03
C ILE A 100 -20.87 2.71 -9.33
N THR A 101 -20.25 1.57 -9.65
CA THR A 101 -20.96 0.39 -10.17
C THR A 101 -21.25 -0.69 -9.13
N LYS A 102 -20.58 -0.64 -7.97
CA LYS A 102 -20.64 -1.69 -6.94
C LYS A 102 -21.28 -1.17 -5.65
N ASP A 103 -21.90 -2.08 -4.89
CA ASP A 103 -22.45 -1.75 -3.59
C ASP A 103 -21.36 -1.72 -2.49
N VAL A 104 -21.69 -1.16 -1.33
CA VAL A 104 -20.73 -1.02 -0.20
C VAL A 104 -20.14 -2.37 0.20
N ASN A 105 -20.92 -3.46 0.14
CA ASN A 105 -20.47 -4.80 0.50
C ASN A 105 -19.42 -5.35 -0.49
N GLN A 106 -19.66 -5.15 -1.79
CA GLN A 106 -18.73 -5.52 -2.86
C GLN A 106 -17.45 -4.69 -2.79
N LEU A 107 -17.56 -3.39 -2.50
CA LEU A 107 -16.39 -2.53 -2.30
C LEU A 107 -15.56 -2.99 -1.10
N GLN A 108 -16.20 -3.34 0.01
CA GLN A 108 -15.52 -3.91 1.18
C GLN A 108 -14.84 -5.25 0.87
N GLN A 109 -15.45 -6.11 0.05
CA GLN A 109 -14.83 -7.36 -0.38
C GLN A 109 -13.58 -7.11 -1.22
N LEU A 110 -13.63 -6.16 -2.15
CA LEU A 110 -12.47 -5.78 -2.97
C LEU A 110 -11.33 -5.22 -2.10
N VAL A 111 -11.65 -4.37 -1.12
CA VAL A 111 -10.66 -3.87 -0.17
C VAL A 111 -10.04 -5.03 0.62
N LYS A 112 -10.86 -5.95 1.14
CA LYS A 112 -10.38 -7.12 1.90
C LYS A 112 -9.49 -8.04 1.06
N GLU A 113 -9.87 -8.29 -0.19
CA GLU A 113 -9.10 -9.13 -1.10
C GLU A 113 -7.73 -8.48 -1.43
N ARG A 114 -7.72 -7.16 -1.67
CA ARG A 114 -6.46 -6.43 -1.91
C ARG A 114 -5.56 -6.38 -0.68
N LYS A 115 -6.11 -6.20 0.52
CA LYS A 115 -5.33 -6.28 1.77
C LYS A 115 -4.71 -7.68 1.93
N LYS A 116 -5.51 -8.73 1.78
CA LYS A 116 -5.04 -10.12 1.86
C LYS A 116 -3.94 -10.46 0.85
N ASN A 117 -4.03 -9.93 -0.36
CA ASN A 117 -2.99 -10.17 -1.38
C ASN A 117 -1.68 -9.44 -1.02
N ARG A 118 -1.75 -8.23 -0.48
CA ARG A 118 -0.58 -7.51 0.03
C ARG A 118 0.09 -8.23 1.18
N ASP A 119 -0.68 -8.72 2.15
CA ASP A 119 -0.14 -9.45 3.31
C ASP A 119 0.62 -10.70 2.85
N LYS A 120 0.04 -11.45 1.90
CA LYS A 120 0.71 -12.63 1.31
C LYS A 120 2.01 -12.28 0.60
N ASP A 121 2.06 -11.14 -0.09
CA ASP A 121 3.26 -10.72 -0.80
C ASP A 121 4.34 -10.26 0.19
N ARG A 122 3.98 -9.57 1.28
CA ARG A 122 4.90 -9.26 2.40
C ARG A 122 5.44 -10.53 3.05
N ASP A 123 4.58 -11.50 3.37
CA ASP A 123 5.00 -12.78 3.97
C ASP A 123 6.02 -13.52 3.09
N ARG A 124 5.79 -13.53 1.77
CA ARG A 124 6.70 -14.16 0.79
C ARG A 124 8.03 -13.42 0.67
N GLU A 125 8.03 -12.10 0.81
CA GLU A 125 9.24 -11.29 0.79
C GLU A 125 10.12 -11.60 2.01
N VAL A 126 9.50 -11.62 3.20
CA VAL A 126 10.16 -12.00 4.46
C VAL A 126 10.72 -13.43 4.40
N GLU A 127 9.97 -14.38 3.84
CA GLU A 127 10.44 -15.77 3.68
C GLU A 127 11.69 -15.85 2.79
N ARG A 128 11.71 -15.12 1.67
CA ARG A 128 12.88 -15.05 0.78
C ARG A 128 14.09 -14.40 1.44
N GLU A 129 13.89 -13.38 2.26
CA GLU A 129 14.97 -12.75 3.02
C GLU A 129 15.58 -13.74 4.03
N TYR A 130 14.74 -14.45 4.80
CA TYR A 130 15.22 -15.47 5.73
C TYR A 130 15.96 -16.62 5.04
N GLU A 131 15.49 -17.07 3.87
CA GLU A 131 16.19 -18.07 3.06
C GLU A 131 17.54 -17.53 2.54
N GLY A 132 17.57 -16.28 2.08
CA GLY A 132 18.79 -15.60 1.66
C GLY A 132 19.82 -15.48 2.78
N GLU A 133 19.40 -15.03 3.98
CA GLU A 133 20.26 -14.95 5.15
C GLU A 133 20.78 -16.31 5.59
N ARG A 134 19.91 -17.35 5.63
CA ARG A 134 20.34 -18.72 5.94
C ARG A 134 21.37 -19.23 4.93
N GLY A 135 21.16 -18.98 3.64
CA GLY A 135 22.10 -19.31 2.58
C GLY A 135 23.47 -18.66 2.82
N GLN A 136 23.49 -17.36 3.15
CA GLN A 136 24.73 -16.65 3.45
C GLN A 136 25.45 -17.18 4.69
N VAL A 137 24.71 -17.57 5.74
CA VAL A 137 25.28 -18.15 6.96
C VAL A 137 25.90 -19.52 6.70
N ILE A 138 25.23 -20.36 5.90
CA ILE A 138 25.75 -21.69 5.51
C ILE A 138 27.03 -21.53 4.67
N GLU A 139 27.02 -20.60 3.72
CA GLU A 139 28.18 -20.32 2.86
C GLU A 139 29.38 -19.81 3.67
N LYS A 140 29.17 -18.89 4.63
CA LYS A 140 30.22 -18.44 5.55
C LYS A 140 30.84 -19.59 6.35
N LYS A 141 30.01 -20.48 6.92
CA LYS A 141 30.51 -21.65 7.68
C LYS A 141 31.35 -22.59 6.82
N ARG A 142 30.99 -22.75 5.54
CA ARG A 142 31.72 -23.60 4.61
C ARG A 142 33.08 -22.99 4.26
N GLN A 143 33.13 -21.69 4.00
CA GLN A 143 34.38 -20.96 3.78
C GLN A 143 35.30 -20.96 5.01
N GLU A 144 34.74 -20.91 6.22
CA GLU A 144 35.52 -21.05 7.46
C GLU A 144 36.17 -22.43 7.60
N LYS A 145 35.40 -23.50 7.35
CA LYS A 145 35.92 -24.88 7.36
C LYS A 145 37.01 -25.11 6.32
N GLU A 146 36.84 -24.57 5.10
CA GLU A 146 37.87 -24.65 4.06
C GLU A 146 39.16 -23.93 4.48
N LYS A 147 39.05 -22.75 5.11
CA LYS A 147 40.20 -22.01 5.66
C LYS A 147 40.88 -22.75 6.83
N GLU A 148 40.13 -23.47 7.65
CA GLU A 148 40.67 -24.27 8.75
C GLU A 148 41.44 -25.48 8.22
N HIS A 149 40.86 -26.23 7.28
CA HIS A 149 41.54 -27.36 6.65
C HIS A 149 42.83 -26.93 5.93
N ASP A 150 42.85 -25.77 5.27
CA ASP A 150 44.06 -25.27 4.64
C ASP A 150 45.14 -24.84 5.64
N LYS A 151 44.75 -24.37 6.83
CA LYS A 151 45.71 -24.07 7.91
C LYS A 151 46.31 -25.34 8.48
N ASP A 152 45.50 -26.37 8.69
CA ASP A 152 45.97 -27.65 9.24
C ASP A 152 46.91 -28.35 8.25
N ARG A 153 46.55 -28.38 6.96
CA ARG A 153 47.41 -28.93 5.90
C ARG A 153 48.76 -28.23 5.82
N LYS A 154 48.78 -26.90 6.01
CA LYS A 154 50.02 -26.11 6.05
C LYS A 154 50.87 -26.38 7.30
N LYS A 155 50.25 -26.66 8.45
CA LYS A 155 50.97 -27.07 9.66
C LYS A 155 51.57 -28.46 9.52
N GLU A 156 50.81 -29.43 9.00
CA GLU A 156 51.31 -30.78 8.76
C GLU A 156 52.52 -30.78 7.81
N LEU A 157 52.47 -29.98 6.73
CA LEU A 157 53.60 -29.81 5.82
C LEU A 157 54.83 -29.23 6.55
N ALA A 158 54.63 -28.21 7.39
CA ALA A 158 55.72 -27.61 8.16
C ALA A 158 56.33 -28.56 9.20
N ASP A 159 55.50 -29.37 9.88
CA ASP A 159 55.97 -30.37 10.84
C ASP A 159 56.72 -31.52 10.13
N THR A 160 56.23 -31.95 8.97
CA THR A 160 56.90 -32.97 8.15
C THR A 160 58.27 -32.48 7.66
N ASP A 161 58.35 -31.21 7.23
CA ASP A 161 59.60 -30.57 6.82
C ASP A 161 60.59 -30.42 7.99
N MET A 162 60.14 -30.26 9.23
CA MET A 162 61.04 -30.24 10.40
C MET A 162 61.59 -31.64 10.72
N VAL A 163 60.77 -32.69 10.59
CA VAL A 163 61.17 -34.07 10.87
C VAL A 163 62.17 -34.59 9.84
N THR A 164 61.95 -34.33 8.54
CA THR A 164 62.90 -34.72 7.49
C THR A 164 64.24 -34.00 7.63
N ASN A 165 64.24 -32.72 7.99
CA ASN A 165 65.47 -31.98 8.26
C ASN A 165 66.21 -32.47 9.53
N GLN A 166 65.51 -33.12 10.47
CA GLN A 166 66.11 -33.72 11.67
C GLN A 166 66.71 -35.11 11.39
N GLU A 167 66.01 -35.94 10.60
CA GLU A 167 66.51 -37.26 10.16
C GLU A 167 67.73 -37.15 9.21
N GLU A 168 67.78 -36.12 8.34
CA GLU A 168 68.96 -35.84 7.51
C GLU A 168 70.16 -35.35 8.33
N ASN A 169 69.92 -34.69 9.47
CA ASN A 169 70.99 -34.23 10.36
C ASN A 169 71.55 -35.37 11.23
N ASP A 170 70.69 -36.27 11.74
CA ASP A 170 71.11 -37.40 12.58
C ASP A 170 71.79 -38.52 11.76
N SER A 171 71.40 -38.72 10.49
CA SER A 171 72.06 -39.66 9.58
C SER A 171 73.43 -39.19 9.06
N SER A 172 73.74 -37.90 9.23
CA SER A 172 75.05 -37.32 8.89
C SER A 172 76.07 -37.37 10.04
N GLN A 173 75.69 -37.89 11.22
CA GLN A 173 76.55 -37.96 12.42
C GLN A 173 76.86 -39.39 12.91
N ALA A 174 76.42 -40.44 12.22
CA ALA A 174 76.78 -41.84 12.47
C ALA A 174 77.79 -42.36 11.43
#